data_AF-A0AAW8I7P9-F1
#
_entry.id   AF-A0AAW8I7P9-F1
#
_cell.length_a   1.000
_cell.length_b   1.000
_cell.length_c   1.000
_cell.angle_alpha   90.00
_cell.angle_beta   90.00
_cell.angle_gamma   90.00
#
_symmetry.space_group_name_H-M   'P 1'
#
loop_
_entity.id
_entity.type
_entity.pdbx_description
1 polymer ?
#
loop_
_entity_poly.entity_id
_entity_poly.type
_entity_poly.pdbx_seq_one_letter_code
_entity_poly.pdbx_strand_id
1 'polypeptide(L)'
;MDNEILEENIKITTDHLLELVKKNCWNIITNRYQYILTDVNSLEYINLHELRKIKQKTNSKKTPQNLNSIVETLAEFNDDLYDVVLYVFKAKNNKTIIEIEYLKKSDLDLEYYQKIKDNLTMFHAKIIMPPHQNQLVKFDANWQNNNVLNSVKKILSRFK
;
A
#
# COMPACT_ATOMS: atom_id res chain seq x y z
N MET A 1 1.66 21.77 -0.89
CA MET A 1 2.43 21.17 0.23
C MET A 1 3.90 21.18 -0.13
N ASP A 2 4.82 21.49 0.77
CA ASP A 2 6.26 21.49 0.46
C ASP A 2 6.84 20.08 0.44
N ASN A 3 7.89 19.84 -0.36
CA ASN A 3 8.49 18.51 -0.51
C ASN A 3 9.05 17.96 0.80
N GLU A 4 9.59 18.83 1.67
CA GLU A 4 10.08 18.44 2.99
C GLU A 4 8.94 17.93 3.88
N ILE A 5 7.77 18.59 3.83
CA ILE A 5 6.56 18.19 4.56
C ILE A 5 6.02 16.85 4.02
N LEU A 6 6.02 16.67 2.70
CA LEU A 6 5.63 15.41 2.06
C LEU A 6 6.56 14.26 2.50
N GLU A 7 7.88 14.48 2.46
CA GLU A 7 8.87 13.49 2.88
C GLU A 7 8.68 13.09 4.35
N GLU A 8 8.52 14.09 5.24
CA GLU A 8 8.29 13.89 6.67
C GLU A 8 7.00 13.08 6.92
N ASN A 9 5.91 13.43 6.25
CA ASN A 9 4.65 12.69 6.35
C ASN A 9 4.76 11.24 5.90
N ILE A 10 5.51 10.97 4.82
CA ILE A 10 5.78 9.60 4.35
C ILE A 10 6.62 8.82 5.37
N LYS A 11 7.62 9.45 6.00
CA LYS A 11 8.44 8.83 7.07
C LYS A 11 7.59 8.47 8.28
N ILE A 12 6.83 9.43 8.82
CA ILE A 12 5.93 9.23 9.96
C ILE A 12 4.93 8.11 9.67
N THR A 13 4.33 8.14 8.48
CA THR A 13 3.35 7.11 8.08
C THR A 13 4.01 5.75 7.89
N THR A 14 5.25 5.71 7.40
CA THR A 14 6.05 4.48 7.34
C THR A 14 6.27 3.93 8.75
N ASP A 15 6.65 4.75 9.72
CA ASP A 15 6.84 4.30 11.10
C ASP A 15 5.55 3.72 11.70
N HIS A 16 4.42 4.39 11.52
CA HIS A 16 3.11 3.86 11.92
C HIS A 16 2.77 2.52 11.25
N LEU A 17 3.04 2.37 9.94
CA LEU A 17 2.85 1.12 9.22
C LEU A 17 3.70 0.00 9.81
N LEU A 18 4.95 0.29 10.17
CA LEU A 18 5.87 -0.69 10.74
C LEU A 18 5.43 -1.13 12.13
N GLU A 19 4.88 -0.24 12.94
CA GLU A 19 4.26 -0.58 14.22
C GLU A 19 3.05 -1.50 14.04
N LEU A 20 2.16 -1.18 13.09
CA LEU A 20 1.02 -2.02 12.74
C LEU A 20 1.49 -3.42 12.32
N VAL A 21 2.52 -3.51 11.50
CA VAL A 21 3.06 -4.79 11.02
C VAL A 21 3.74 -5.57 12.16
N LYS A 22 4.51 -4.92 13.04
CA LYS A 22 5.11 -5.59 14.21
C LYS A 22 4.05 -6.18 15.15
N LYS A 23 2.93 -5.46 15.33
CA LYS A 23 1.81 -5.88 16.16
C LYS A 23 1.04 -7.06 15.55
N ASN A 24 0.78 -7.02 14.24
CA ASN A 24 -0.16 -7.93 13.58
C ASN A 24 0.49 -9.03 12.73
N CYS A 25 1.78 -8.92 12.41
CA CYS A 25 2.46 -9.85 11.52
C CYS A 25 3.65 -10.54 12.22
N TRP A 26 4.00 -11.73 11.74
CA TRP A 26 5.17 -12.49 12.24
C TRP A 26 6.45 -12.25 11.44
N ASN A 27 6.41 -11.41 10.40
CA ASN A 27 7.57 -11.12 9.54
C ASN A 27 8.61 -10.30 10.30
N ILE A 28 9.88 -10.62 10.06
CA ILE A 28 10.99 -9.76 10.46
C ILE A 28 11.03 -8.59 9.49
N ILE A 29 10.84 -7.38 10.01
CA ILE A 29 10.85 -6.16 9.22
C ILE A 29 12.20 -5.47 9.41
N THR A 30 12.95 -5.33 8.33
CA THR A 30 14.22 -4.60 8.31
C THR A 30 13.99 -3.10 8.22
N ASN A 31 14.96 -2.30 8.69
CA ASN A 31 15.03 -0.85 8.49
C ASN A 31 15.50 -0.41 7.09
N ARG A 32 15.54 -1.34 6.12
CA ARG A 32 15.93 -1.08 4.73
C ARG A 32 14.69 -1.06 3.86
N TYR A 33 14.10 0.14 3.74
CA TYR A 33 12.87 0.36 2.99
C TYR A 33 13.17 0.81 1.57
N GLN A 34 12.41 0.27 0.63
CA GLN A 34 12.27 0.83 -0.70
C GLN A 34 10.79 0.89 -1.03
N TYR A 35 10.44 1.72 -2.00
CA TYR A 35 9.06 2.10 -2.24
C TYR A 35 8.65 1.78 -3.67
N ILE A 36 7.36 1.58 -3.87
CA ILE A 36 6.73 1.54 -5.19
C ILE A 36 5.48 2.42 -5.14
N LEU A 37 5.22 3.18 -6.20
CA LEU A 37 4.02 4.02 -6.31
C LEU A 37 2.94 3.31 -7.09
N THR A 38 1.69 3.47 -6.65
CA THR A 38 0.49 2.99 -7.34
C THR A 38 -0.53 4.12 -7.44
N ASP A 39 -0.84 4.54 -8.66
CA ASP A 39 -2.01 5.36 -8.94
C ASP A 39 -3.26 4.49 -8.83
N VAL A 40 -4.15 4.82 -7.88
CA VAL A 40 -5.37 4.05 -7.62
C VAL A 40 -6.31 4.06 -8.83
N ASN A 41 -6.35 5.15 -9.59
CA ASN A 41 -7.29 5.32 -10.72
C ASN A 41 -6.75 4.77 -12.05
N SER A 42 -5.44 4.50 -12.13
CA SER A 42 -4.85 3.86 -13.31
C SER A 42 -5.28 2.39 -13.51
N LEU A 43 -6.03 1.84 -12.56
CA LEU A 43 -6.41 0.43 -12.53
C LEU A 43 -7.90 0.29 -12.77
N GLU A 44 -8.27 -0.35 -13.87
CA GLU A 44 -9.64 -0.78 -14.12
C GLU A 44 -9.91 -2.12 -13.42
N TYR A 45 -11.02 -2.20 -12.67
CA TYR A 45 -11.41 -3.42 -11.97
C TYR A 45 -12.92 -3.47 -11.72
N ILE A 46 -13.47 -4.68 -11.67
CA ILE A 46 -14.91 -4.90 -11.44
C ILE A 46 -15.20 -5.09 -9.95
N ASN A 47 -14.23 -5.61 -9.19
CA ASN A 47 -14.36 -5.84 -7.75
C ASN A 47 -13.00 -5.83 -7.02
N LEU A 48 -13.05 -5.74 -5.69
CA LEU A 48 -11.86 -5.66 -4.83
C LEU A 48 -10.94 -6.88 -4.89
N HIS A 49 -11.45 -8.06 -5.25
CA HIS A 49 -10.61 -9.25 -5.39
C HIS A 49 -9.81 -9.21 -6.69
N GLU A 50 -10.42 -8.76 -7.79
CA GLU A 50 -9.71 -8.52 -9.05
C GLU A 50 -8.69 -7.40 -8.92
N LEU A 51 -9.05 -6.28 -8.28
CA LEU A 51 -8.14 -5.18 -8.00
C LEU A 51 -6.87 -5.69 -7.31
N ARG A 52 -7.01 -6.51 -6.25
CA ARG A 52 -5.86 -7.08 -5.53
C ARG A 52 -4.96 -7.91 -6.45
N LYS A 53 -5.54 -8.72 -7.35
CA LYS A 53 -4.77 -9.53 -8.31
C LYS A 53 -4.04 -8.67 -9.34
N ILE A 54 -4.71 -7.66 -9.88
CA ILE A 54 -4.13 -6.73 -10.86
C ILE A 54 -2.99 -5.96 -10.20
N LYS A 55 -3.22 -5.37 -9.02
CA LYS A 55 -2.19 -4.69 -8.23
C LYS A 55 -1.00 -5.58 -7.97
N GLN A 56 -1.22 -6.79 -7.45
CA GLN A 56 -0.13 -7.75 -7.20
C GLN A 56 0.70 -8.00 -8.47
N LYS A 57 0.04 -8.29 -9.60
CA LYS A 57 0.70 -8.56 -10.89
C LYS A 57 1.49 -7.34 -11.37
N THR A 58 0.90 -6.15 -11.35
CA THR A 58 1.52 -4.90 -11.81
C THR A 58 2.68 -4.50 -10.91
N ASN A 59 2.46 -4.48 -9.59
CA ASN A 59 3.45 -4.09 -8.60
C ASN A 59 4.62 -5.05 -8.49
N SER A 60 4.41 -6.35 -8.77
CA SER A 60 5.50 -7.33 -8.81
C SER A 60 6.56 -7.03 -9.88
N LYS A 61 6.21 -6.23 -10.89
CA LYS A 61 7.10 -5.82 -11.98
C LYS A 61 7.75 -4.46 -11.76
N LYS A 62 7.29 -3.69 -10.77
CA LYS A 62 7.84 -2.36 -10.48
C LYS A 62 9.22 -2.48 -9.87
N THR A 63 10.13 -1.62 -10.31
CA THR A 63 11.45 -1.47 -9.69
C THR A 63 11.31 -0.63 -8.44
N PRO A 64 11.67 -1.14 -7.24
CA PRO A 64 11.56 -0.35 -6.02
C PRO A 64 12.55 0.82 -6.00
N GLN A 65 12.08 1.98 -5.59
CA GLN A 65 12.82 3.25 -5.56
C GLN A 65 13.17 3.66 -4.13
N ASN A 66 14.06 4.64 -3.99
CA ASN A 66 14.36 5.26 -2.69
C ASN A 66 13.29 6.34 -2.37
N LEU A 67 13.31 6.88 -1.14
CA LEU A 67 12.33 7.87 -0.71
C LEU A 67 12.37 9.16 -1.53
N ASN A 68 13.56 9.68 -1.82
CA ASN A 68 13.73 10.94 -2.55
C ASN A 68 13.05 10.87 -3.94
N SER A 69 13.28 9.80 -4.69
CA SER A 69 12.65 9.63 -6.01
C SER A 69 11.12 9.56 -5.94
N ILE A 70 10.57 9.01 -4.86
CA ILE A 70 9.13 8.92 -4.64
C ILE A 70 8.55 10.29 -4.30
N VAL A 71 9.23 11.04 -3.42
CA VAL A 71 8.85 12.40 -3.04
C VAL A 71 8.88 13.31 -4.26
N GLU A 72 9.93 13.22 -5.09
CA GLU A 72 10.01 13.95 -6.36
C GLU A 72 8.82 13.64 -7.27
N THR A 73 8.47 12.37 -7.43
CA THR A 73 7.33 11.96 -8.29
C THR A 73 6.00 12.44 -7.73
N LEU A 74 5.76 12.30 -6.43
CA LEU A 74 4.51 12.73 -5.79
C LEU A 74 4.39 14.25 -5.73
N ALA A 75 5.51 14.98 -5.66
CA ALA A 75 5.55 16.42 -5.63
C ALA A 75 4.99 17.07 -6.90
N GLU A 76 5.05 16.37 -8.04
CA GLU A 76 4.41 16.79 -9.30
C GLU A 76 2.89 16.99 -9.15
N PHE A 77 2.29 16.36 -8.14
CA PHE A 77 0.85 16.40 -7.87
C PHE A 77 0.51 17.04 -6.52
N ASN A 78 1.45 17.71 -5.84
CA ASN A 78 1.31 18.11 -4.43
C ASN A 78 0.00 18.84 -4.10
N ASP A 79 -0.47 19.74 -4.96
CA ASP A 79 -1.69 20.50 -4.72
C ASP A 79 -2.97 19.69 -5.02
N ASP A 80 -2.82 18.66 -5.85
CA ASP A 80 -3.87 17.75 -6.29
C ASP A 80 -3.85 16.42 -5.52
N LEU A 81 -2.90 16.17 -4.63
CA LEU A 81 -2.88 14.95 -3.82
C LEU A 81 -4.00 14.97 -2.78
N TYR A 82 -4.87 13.97 -2.83
CA TYR A 82 -5.97 13.80 -1.89
C TYR A 82 -5.64 12.82 -0.77
N ASP A 83 -5.22 11.61 -1.13
CA ASP A 83 -4.94 10.52 -0.17
C ASP A 83 -3.67 9.78 -0.56
N VAL A 84 -2.85 9.46 0.44
CA VAL A 84 -1.58 8.72 0.32
C VAL A 84 -1.59 7.59 1.34
N VAL A 85 -1.70 6.36 0.86
CA VAL A 85 -1.88 5.17 1.70
C VAL A 85 -0.69 4.23 1.56
N LEU A 86 -0.07 3.89 2.68
CA LEU A 86 1.09 3.02 2.76
C LEU A 86 0.69 1.60 3.16
N TYR A 87 1.24 0.62 2.45
CA TYR A 87 1.10 -0.81 2.70
C TYR A 87 2.46 -1.51 2.65
N VAL A 88 2.64 -2.58 3.42
CA VAL A 88 3.77 -3.49 3.15
C VAL A 88 3.42 -4.33 1.93
N PHE A 89 4.06 -4.01 0.80
CA PHE A 89 3.94 -4.84 -0.39
C PHE A 89 4.70 -6.14 -0.20
N LYS A 90 5.94 -6.10 0.31
CA LYS A 90 6.77 -7.30 0.50
C LYS A 90 7.79 -7.14 1.62
N ALA A 91 7.80 -8.05 2.58
CA ALA A 91 8.78 -8.10 3.66
C ALA A 91 9.73 -9.29 3.49
N LYS A 92 11.02 -9.03 3.31
CA LYS A 92 12.11 -10.04 3.32
C LYS A 92 13.14 -9.68 4.38
N ASN A 93 13.94 -10.68 4.79
CA ASN A 93 14.98 -10.54 5.81
C ASN A 93 16.05 -9.46 5.53
N ASN A 94 16.19 -9.00 4.28
CA ASN A 94 17.19 -8.00 3.88
C ASN A 94 16.60 -6.69 3.35
N LYS A 95 15.28 -6.65 3.12
CA LYS A 95 14.60 -5.51 2.48
C LYS A 95 13.09 -5.60 2.68
N THR A 96 12.49 -4.46 2.97
CA THR A 96 11.04 -4.27 2.99
C THR A 96 10.64 -3.35 1.84
N ILE A 97 9.68 -3.78 1.02
CA ILE A 97 9.08 -2.97 -0.04
C ILE A 97 7.74 -2.45 0.48
N ILE A 98 7.61 -1.12 0.49
CA ILE A 98 6.39 -0.42 0.86
C ILE A 98 5.71 0.04 -0.44
N GLU A 99 4.44 -0.29 -0.59
CA GLU A 99 3.59 0.30 -1.62
C GLU A 99 3.00 1.59 -1.07
N ILE A 100 3.13 2.67 -1.84
CA ILE A 100 2.43 3.93 -1.64
C ILE A 100 1.36 4.03 -2.72
N GLU A 101 0.11 3.93 -2.31
CA GLU A 101 -1.03 4.25 -3.14
C GLU A 101 -1.34 5.73 -3.02
N TYR A 102 -1.58 6.41 -4.14
CA TYR A 102 -2.02 7.79 -4.13
C TYR A 102 -3.29 7.98 -4.95
N LEU A 103 -4.07 8.96 -4.54
CA LEU A 103 -5.31 9.39 -5.17
C LEU A 103 -5.26 10.91 -5.36
N LYS A 104 -5.56 11.38 -6.57
CA LYS A 104 -5.65 12.82 -6.85
C LYS A 104 -7.07 13.32 -6.63
N LYS A 105 -7.21 14.58 -6.22
CA LYS A 105 -8.50 15.26 -6.05
C LYS A 105 -9.19 15.36 -7.41
N SER A 106 -8.46 15.70 -8.46
CA SER A 106 -8.96 15.85 -9.83
C SER A 106 -9.51 14.56 -10.46
N ASP A 107 -9.15 13.39 -9.92
CA ASP A 107 -9.68 12.11 -10.41
C ASP A 107 -11.06 11.77 -9.81
N LEU A 108 -11.50 12.52 -8.80
CA LEU A 108 -12.80 12.33 -8.17
C LEU A 108 -13.90 13.05 -8.95
N ASP A 109 -15.14 12.64 -8.74
CA ASP A 109 -16.27 13.29 -9.43
C ASP A 109 -16.30 14.79 -9.11
N LEU A 110 -16.76 15.57 -10.08
CA LEU A 110 -16.67 17.03 -10.02
C LEU A 110 -17.38 17.62 -8.79
N GLU A 111 -18.50 17.03 -8.37
CA GLU A 111 -19.25 17.50 -7.20
C GLU A 111 -18.44 17.26 -5.91
N TYR A 112 -17.83 16.09 -5.78
CA TYR A 112 -16.98 15.76 -4.65
C TYR A 112 -15.69 16.59 -4.64
N TYR A 113 -15.02 16.72 -5.79
CA TYR A 113 -13.84 17.56 -5.95
C TYR A 113 -14.06 18.98 -5.41
N GLN A 114 -15.18 19.62 -5.76
CA GLN A 114 -15.46 20.99 -5.29
C GLN A 114 -15.56 21.09 -3.76
N LYS A 115 -15.96 20.00 -3.07
CA LYS A 115 -16.05 19.94 -1.61
C LYS A 115 -14.70 19.74 -0.92
N ILE A 116 -13.73 19.14 -1.62
CA ILE A 116 -12.45 18.69 -1.03
C ILE A 116 -11.20 19.33 -1.64
N LYS A 117 -11.35 20.20 -2.66
CA LYS A 117 -10.23 20.83 -3.37
C LYS A 117 -9.24 21.54 -2.45
N ASP A 118 -9.75 22.15 -1.38
CA ASP A 118 -8.97 22.91 -0.40
C ASP A 118 -8.52 22.05 0.80
N ASN A 119 -8.87 20.76 0.84
CA ASN A 119 -8.44 19.86 1.90
C ASN A 119 -6.94 19.54 1.78
N LEU A 120 -6.30 19.35 2.93
CA LEU A 120 -4.95 18.83 3.00
C LEU A 120 -4.91 17.35 2.58
N THR A 121 -3.78 16.93 2.03
CA THR A 121 -3.51 15.52 1.71
C THR A 121 -3.58 14.68 2.97
N MET A 122 -4.30 13.57 2.91
CA MET A 122 -4.39 12.60 4.00
C MET A 122 -3.32 11.53 3.84
N PHE A 123 -2.74 11.10 4.98
CA PHE A 123 -1.75 10.03 5.02
C PHE A 123 -2.24 8.91 5.92
N HIS A 124 -2.18 7.68 5.41
CA HIS A 124 -2.69 6.51 6.11
C HIS A 124 -1.73 5.34 6.05
N ALA A 125 -1.57 4.64 7.17
CA ALA A 125 -0.91 3.34 7.24
C ALA A 125 -1.97 2.24 7.31
N LYS A 126 -1.93 1.27 6.40
CA LYS A 126 -2.91 0.17 6.37
C LYS A 126 -2.23 -1.19 6.23
N ILE A 127 -2.82 -2.18 6.88
CA ILE A 127 -2.50 -3.60 6.71
C ILE A 127 -3.74 -4.31 6.18
N ILE A 128 -3.56 -5.17 5.19
CA ILE A 128 -4.66 -5.95 4.62
C ILE A 128 -4.72 -7.27 5.37
N MET A 129 -5.82 -7.50 6.08
CA MET A 129 -6.06 -8.75 6.81
C MET A 129 -6.34 -9.91 5.84
N PRO A 130 -5.77 -11.11 6.05
CA PRO A 130 -6.19 -12.29 5.31
C PRO A 130 -7.67 -12.61 5.60
N PRO A 131 -8.46 -13.00 4.61
CA PRO A 131 -9.92 -13.18 4.75
C PRO A 131 -10.31 -14.30 5.74
N HIS A 132 -9.39 -15.17 6.11
CA HIS A 132 -9.62 -16.31 7.01
C HIS A 132 -8.89 -16.18 8.35
N GLN A 133 -8.31 -15.02 8.64
CA GLN A 133 -7.53 -14.82 9.86
C GLN A 133 -8.37 -14.08 10.92
N ASN A 134 -8.49 -14.66 12.11
CA ASN A 134 -9.04 -13.95 13.26
C ASN A 134 -8.06 -12.88 13.73
N GLN A 135 -8.57 -11.72 14.18
CA GLN A 135 -7.77 -10.56 14.61
C GLN A 135 -6.80 -10.84 15.77
N LEU A 136 -6.98 -11.97 16.48
CA LEU A 136 -6.16 -12.37 17.63
C LEU A 136 -4.87 -13.09 17.25
N VAL A 137 -4.66 -13.45 15.98
CA VAL A 137 -3.50 -14.25 15.56
C VAL A 137 -2.67 -13.51 14.52
N LYS A 138 -1.36 -13.35 14.80
CA LYS A 138 -0.41 -12.77 13.84
C LYS A 138 -0.41 -13.52 12.51
N PHE A 139 -0.16 -12.81 11.41
CA PHE A 139 -0.16 -13.40 10.06
C PHE A 139 1.07 -13.00 9.23
N ASP A 140 1.21 -13.58 8.03
CA ASP A 140 2.28 -13.23 7.10
C ASP A 140 1.94 -11.93 6.37
N ALA A 141 2.71 -10.86 6.56
CA ALA A 141 2.60 -9.62 5.79
C ALA A 141 2.71 -9.85 4.27
N ASN A 142 3.33 -10.94 3.83
CA ASN A 142 3.43 -11.33 2.43
C ASN A 142 2.25 -12.17 1.93
N TRP A 143 1.20 -12.42 2.73
CA TRP A 143 0.15 -13.38 2.38
C TRP A 143 -0.52 -13.10 1.02
N GLN A 144 -0.63 -11.82 0.65
CA GLN A 144 -1.18 -11.40 -0.65
C GLN A 144 -0.30 -11.81 -1.82
N ASN A 145 1.00 -11.98 -1.58
CA ASN A 145 1.99 -12.38 -2.59
C ASN A 145 2.16 -13.89 -2.72
N ASN A 146 1.71 -14.66 -1.73
CA ASN A 146 1.93 -16.10 -1.67
C ASN A 146 0.88 -16.86 -2.49
N ASN A 147 1.05 -16.89 -3.81
CA ASN A 147 0.13 -17.59 -4.73
C ASN A 147 0.08 -19.11 -4.51
N VAL A 148 1.13 -19.71 -3.95
CA VAL A 148 1.23 -21.18 -3.78
C VAL A 148 0.37 -21.69 -2.61
N LEU A 149 0.38 -21.01 -1.46
CA LEU A 149 -0.36 -21.44 -0.27
C LEU A 149 -1.88 -21.29 -0.44
N ASN A 150 -2.34 -20.25 -1.13
CA ASN A 150 -3.77 -20.04 -1.40
C ASN A 150 -4.35 -21.08 -2.36
N SER A 151 -3.53 -21.57 -3.30
CA SER A 151 -3.94 -22.62 -4.25
C SER A 151 -4.09 -23.97 -3.54
N VAL A 152 -3.11 -24.36 -2.73
CA VAL A 152 -3.09 -25.65 -2.01
C VAL A 152 -4.16 -25.69 -0.90
N LYS A 153 -4.32 -24.62 -0.11
CA LYS A 153 -5.37 -24.56 0.93
C LYS A 153 -6.79 -24.60 0.34
N LYS A 154 -7.02 -23.95 -0.80
CA LYS A 154 -8.32 -23.96 -1.50
C LYS A 154 -8.62 -25.31 -2.16
N ILE A 155 -7.59 -26.06 -2.58
CA ILE A 155 -7.74 -27.44 -3.03
C ILE A 155 -8.08 -28.34 -1.84
N LEU A 156 -7.34 -28.25 -0.74
CA LEU A 156 -7.56 -29.08 0.45
C LEU A 156 -8.91 -28.80 1.14
N SER A 157 -9.40 -27.56 1.12
CA SER A 157 -10.72 -27.21 1.68
C SER A 157 -11.91 -27.73 0.84
N ARG A 158 -11.68 -28.21 -0.38
CA ARG A 158 -12.70 -28.87 -1.22
C ARG A 158 -12.83 -30.36 -0.95
N PHE A 159 -11.92 -30.94 -0.18
CA PHE A 159 -11.91 -32.35 0.23
C PHE A 159 -12.27 -32.53 1.71
N LYS A 160 -12.94 -31.54 2.30
CA LYS A 160 -13.51 -31.59 3.65
C LYS A 160 -15.02 -31.50 3.58
#